data_AF-A0A356EUN1-F1
#
_entry.id   AF-A0A356EUN1-F1
#
_cell.length_a   1.000
_cell.length_b   1.000
_cell.length_c   1.000
_cell.angle_alpha   90.00
_cell.angle_beta   90.00
_cell.angle_gamma   90.00
#
_symmetry.space_group_name_H-M   'P 1'
#
loop_
_entity.id
_entity.type
_entity.pdbx_description
1 polymer ?
#
loop_
_entity_poly.entity_id
_entity_poly.type
_entity_poly.pdbx_seq_one_letter_code
_entity_poly.pdbx_strand_id
1 'polypeptide(L)'
;MITEEIIRGIQALLEQGHLSNRKIAARMGVSRGTVNSVANGTRRKQQTRHPRRPDGFTPPRGVPRRCPTCGRMVQMPCLACQLEVLLERRKRRFGRRARSTTESFCAGLTAESRRIFFSDSPRKS
;
A
#
# COMPACT_ATOMS: atom_id res chain seq x y z
N MET A 1 -14.67 2.36 15.60
CA MET A 1 -14.60 0.92 15.21
C MET A 1 -15.81 0.64 14.34
N ILE A 2 -15.73 -0.18 13.29
CA ILE A 2 -16.87 -0.42 12.38
C ILE A 2 -17.40 -1.82 12.66
N THR A 3 -18.71 -1.93 12.81
CA THR A 3 -19.40 -3.17 13.19
C THR A 3 -19.52 -4.12 12.00
N GLU A 4 -19.68 -5.41 12.29
CA GLU A 4 -19.87 -6.44 11.28
C GLU A 4 -21.15 -6.22 10.46
N GLU A 5 -22.19 -5.66 11.08
CA GLU A 5 -23.44 -5.27 10.44
C GLU A 5 -23.22 -4.25 9.32
N ILE A 6 -22.39 -3.24 9.57
CA ILE A 6 -22.04 -2.23 8.56
C ILE A 6 -21.28 -2.88 7.40
N ILE A 7 -20.40 -3.85 7.66
CA ILE A 7 -19.66 -4.56 6.61
C ILE A 7 -20.62 -5.37 5.73
N ARG A 8 -21.55 -6.12 6.33
CA ARG A 8 -22.57 -6.88 5.60
C ARG A 8 -23.47 -5.96 4.77
N GLY A 9 -23.88 -4.82 5.32
CA GLY A 9 -24.65 -3.81 4.61
C GLY A 9 -23.90 -3.24 3.40
N ILE A 10 -22.60 -2.97 3.54
CA ILE A 10 -21.76 -2.53 2.42
C ILE A 10 -21.65 -3.63 1.35
N GLN A 11 -21.47 -4.90 1.75
CA GLN A 11 -21.39 -6.02 0.81
C GLN A 11 -22.67 -6.19 0.00
N ALA A 12 -23.84 -6.16 0.66
CA ALA A 12 -25.13 -6.25 -0.03
C ALA A 12 -25.34 -5.11 -1.04
N LEU A 13 -24.94 -3.88 -0.69
CA LEU A 13 -25.03 -2.73 -1.60
C LEU A 13 -24.02 -2.80 -2.76
N LEU A 14 -22.86 -3.45 -2.56
CA LEU A 14 -21.88 -3.70 -3.62
C LEU A 14 -22.36 -4.79 -4.58
N GLU A 15 -22.98 -5.86 -4.07
CA GLU A 15 -23.56 -6.95 -4.87
C GLU A 15 -24.69 -6.45 -5.78
N GLN A 16 -25.47 -5.47 -5.31
CA GLN A 16 -26.50 -4.80 -6.13
C GLN A 16 -25.90 -4.00 -7.31
N GLY A 17 -24.63 -3.57 -7.25
CA GLY A 17 -23.94 -2.91 -8.37
C GLY A 17 -24.46 -1.53 -8.79
N HIS A 18 -25.57 -1.03 -8.23
CA HIS A 18 -26.22 0.21 -8.66
C HIS A 18 -25.63 1.49 -8.04
N LEU A 19 -24.89 1.38 -6.94
CA LEU A 19 -24.38 2.52 -6.19
C LEU A 19 -22.86 2.62 -6.29
N SER A 20 -22.37 3.83 -6.55
CA SER A 20 -20.93 4.11 -6.45
C SER A 20 -20.47 4.09 -5.00
N ASN A 21 -19.19 3.77 -4.77
CA ASN A 21 -18.59 3.73 -3.43
C ASN A 21 -18.81 5.03 -2.61
N ARG A 22 -18.93 6.18 -3.28
CA ARG A 22 -19.24 7.46 -2.63
C ARG A 22 -20.68 7.52 -2.11
N LYS A 23 -21.65 6.99 -2.87
CA LYS A 23 -23.06 6.92 -2.46
C LYS A 23 -23.26 5.89 -1.36
N ILE A 24 -22.58 4.75 -1.43
CA ILE A 24 -22.59 3.72 -0.38
C ILE A 24 -22.05 4.30 0.94
N ALA A 25 -20.93 5.05 0.88
CA ALA A 25 -20.34 5.70 2.04
C ALA A 25 -21.32 6.68 2.73
N ALA A 26 -21.98 7.53 1.95
CA ALA A 26 -22.97 8.49 2.45
C ALA A 26 -24.18 7.79 3.07
N ARG A 27 -24.67 6.72 2.42
CA ARG A 27 -25.84 5.95 2.88
C ARG A 27 -25.56 5.19 4.18
N MET A 28 -24.35 4.68 4.34
CA MET A 28 -23.94 3.88 5.51
C MET A 28 -23.26 4.70 6.62
N GLY A 29 -23.09 6.01 6.44
CA GLY A 29 -22.43 6.88 7.41
C GLY A 29 -20.95 6.56 7.65
N VAL A 30 -20.25 5.98 6.66
CA VAL A 30 -18.84 5.58 6.78
C VAL A 30 -17.93 6.33 5.81
N SER A 31 -16.63 6.30 6.07
CA SER A 31 -15.65 6.89 5.16
C SER A 31 -15.57 6.12 3.84
N ARG A 32 -15.29 6.84 2.74
CA ARG A 32 -15.04 6.24 1.40
C ARG A 32 -13.91 5.21 1.43
N GLY A 33 -12.89 5.43 2.27
CA GLY A 33 -11.78 4.50 2.47
C GLY A 33 -12.23 3.17 3.09
N THR A 34 -13.25 3.21 3.97
CA THR A 34 -13.85 1.99 4.52
C THR A 34 -14.52 1.17 3.44
N VAL A 35 -15.41 1.79 2.66
CA VAL A 35 -16.12 1.12 1.56
C VAL A 35 -15.11 0.53 0.57
N ASN A 36 -14.07 1.28 0.21
CA ASN A 36 -13.02 0.81 -0.68
C ASN A 36 -12.24 -0.39 -0.08
N SER A 37 -11.98 -0.38 1.23
CA SER A 37 -11.31 -1.50 1.90
C SER A 37 -12.17 -2.76 1.95
N VAL A 38 -13.50 -2.61 2.04
CA VAL A 38 -14.46 -3.74 1.97
C VAL A 38 -14.56 -4.25 0.53
N ALA A 39 -14.73 -3.36 -0.45
CA ALA A 39 -14.84 -3.71 -1.87
C ALA A 39 -13.59 -4.43 -2.40
N ASN A 40 -12.40 -3.98 -2.01
CA ASN A 40 -11.14 -4.58 -2.42
C ASN A 40 -10.76 -5.83 -1.59
N GLY A 41 -11.61 -6.28 -0.65
CA GLY A 41 -11.31 -7.38 0.26
C GLY A 41 -10.07 -7.16 1.14
N THR A 42 -9.54 -5.93 1.18
CA THR A 42 -8.31 -5.57 1.92
C THR A 42 -8.58 -5.49 3.40
N ARG A 43 -9.83 -5.20 3.77
CA ARG A 43 -10.35 -5.53 5.07
C ARG A 43 -10.55 -7.05 5.11
N ARG A 44 -9.44 -7.79 5.28
CA ARG A 44 -9.52 -9.15 5.78
C ARG A 44 -10.48 -9.07 6.98
N LYS A 45 -11.58 -9.86 6.94
CA LYS A 45 -12.30 -10.29 8.16
C LYS A 45 -11.24 -10.38 9.23
N GLN A 46 -11.44 -9.78 10.40
CA GLN A 46 -10.48 -9.85 11.50
C GLN A 46 -10.11 -11.33 11.73
N GLN A 47 -9.18 -11.84 10.94
CA GLN A 47 -8.32 -12.95 11.24
C GLN A 47 -7.59 -12.30 12.40
N THR A 48 -8.13 -12.55 13.59
CA THR A 48 -7.36 -12.88 14.77
C THR A 48 -5.93 -12.53 14.46
N ARG A 49 -5.53 -11.29 14.79
CA ARG A 49 -4.13 -10.86 14.62
C ARG A 49 -3.34 -12.05 15.09
N HIS A 50 -2.76 -12.82 14.16
CA HIS A 50 -2.03 -14.01 14.56
C HIS A 50 -1.06 -13.46 15.58
N PRO A 51 -1.06 -13.96 16.83
CA PRO A 51 -0.12 -13.47 17.84
C PRO A 51 1.20 -13.46 17.11
N ARG A 52 1.82 -12.26 17.00
CA ARG A 52 3.04 -12.06 16.21
C ARG A 52 3.90 -13.27 16.55
N ARG A 53 4.11 -14.18 15.60
CA ARG A 53 5.05 -15.29 15.83
C ARG A 53 6.28 -14.57 16.38
N PRO A 54 6.81 -14.95 17.56
CA PRO A 54 8.01 -14.30 18.08
C PRO A 54 8.96 -14.28 16.90
N ASP A 55 9.23 -13.08 16.40
CA ASP A 55 9.94 -12.92 15.14
C ASP A 55 11.21 -13.73 15.36
N GLY A 56 11.44 -14.78 14.57
CA GLY A 56 12.55 -15.74 14.76
C GLY A 56 13.94 -15.11 14.62
N PHE A 57 14.02 -13.80 14.83
CA PHE A 57 15.18 -12.96 14.95
C PHE A 57 15.99 -13.39 16.18
N THR A 58 16.85 -14.38 15.94
CA THR A 58 17.99 -14.61 16.81
C THR A 58 19.01 -13.52 16.48
N PRO A 59 19.32 -12.58 17.40
CA PRO A 59 20.37 -11.60 17.14
C PRO A 59 21.68 -12.34 16.87
N PRO A 60 22.47 -11.91 15.86
CA PRO A 60 23.74 -12.55 15.57
C PRO A 60 24.62 -12.50 16.82
N ARG A 61 25.16 -13.64 17.24
CA ARG A 61 26.07 -13.73 18.39
C ARG A 61 27.48 -13.95 17.86
N GLY A 62 28.45 -13.20 18.39
CA GLY A 62 29.86 -13.39 18.04
C GLY A 62 30.71 -12.11 18.13
N VAL A 63 32.02 -12.27 17.91
CA VAL A 63 32.97 -11.15 17.88
C VAL A 63 32.71 -10.29 16.64
N PRO A 64 32.59 -8.95 16.78
CA PRO A 64 32.50 -8.06 15.63
C PRO A 64 33.70 -8.22 14.70
N ARG A 65 33.44 -8.39 13.40
CA ARG A 65 34.47 -8.46 12.34
C ARG A 65 34.17 -7.43 11.26
N ARG A 66 35.19 -6.99 10.52
CA ARG A 66 34.96 -6.16 9.33
C ARG A 66 34.36 -7.01 8.22
N CYS A 67 33.26 -6.53 7.62
CA CYS A 67 32.64 -7.19 6.48
C CYS A 67 33.54 -7.05 5.23
N PRO A 68 33.81 -8.14 4.49
CA PRO A 68 34.64 -8.08 3.27
C PRO A 68 33.95 -7.34 2.11
N THR A 69 32.61 -7.20 2.15
CA THR A 69 31.85 -6.56 1.07
C THR A 69 31.70 -5.05 1.27
N CYS A 70 31.33 -4.60 2.47
CA CYS A 70 31.06 -3.18 2.75
C CYS A 70 32.06 -2.52 3.72
N GLY A 71 33.01 -3.25 4.28
CA GLY A 71 34.04 -2.73 5.19
C GLY A 71 33.58 -2.36 6.61
N ARG A 72 32.27 -2.38 6.90
CA ARG A 72 31.68 -2.05 8.21
C ARG A 72 32.02 -3.10 9.27
N MET A 73 32.20 -2.68 10.53
CA MET A 73 32.38 -3.58 11.67
C MET A 73 31.01 -4.11 12.13
N VAL A 74 30.78 -5.41 11.98
CA VAL A 74 29.47 -6.05 12.22
C VAL A 74 29.65 -7.43 12.85
N GLN A 75 28.61 -7.94 13.50
CA GLN A 75 28.50 -9.37 13.79
C GLN A 75 28.00 -10.08 12.54
N MET A 76 28.68 -11.16 12.14
CA MET A 76 28.33 -11.89 10.93
C MET A 76 27.06 -12.72 11.16
N PRO A 77 26.14 -12.79 10.17
CA PRO A 77 26.23 -12.20 8.82
C PRO A 77 25.95 -10.69 8.78
N CYS A 78 26.53 -9.98 7.78
CA CYS A 78 26.36 -8.52 7.65
C CYS A 78 24.93 -8.13 7.29
N LEU A 79 24.14 -7.75 8.30
CA LEU A 79 22.74 -7.34 8.13
C LEU A 79 22.60 -6.12 7.21
N ALA A 80 23.57 -5.21 7.21
CA ALA A 80 23.56 -4.03 6.34
C ALA A 80 23.57 -4.43 4.85
N CYS A 81 24.48 -5.32 4.45
CA CYS A 81 24.50 -5.85 3.08
C CYS A 81 23.23 -6.61 2.72
N GLN A 82 22.67 -7.39 3.66
CA GLN A 82 21.41 -8.10 3.43
C GLN A 82 20.24 -7.13 3.20
N LEU A 83 20.14 -6.07 3.98
CA LEU A 83 19.11 -5.05 3.82
C LEU A 83 19.25 -4.31 2.49
N GLU A 84 20.45 -3.96 2.06
CA GLU A 84 20.69 -3.32 0.77
C GLU A 84 20.17 -4.21 -0.39
N VAL A 85 20.45 -5.51 -0.37
CA VAL A 85 19.93 -6.47 -1.38
C VAL A 85 18.39 -6.55 -1.34
N LEU A 86 17.79 -6.59 -0.15
CA LEU A 86 16.33 -6.63 0.00
C LEU A 86 15.66 -5.34 -0.49
N LEU A 87 16.24 -4.18 -0.17
CA LEU A 87 15.77 -2.88 -0.62
C LEU A 87 15.88 -2.75 -2.14
N GLU A 88 16.97 -3.22 -2.74
CA GLU A 88 17.14 -3.22 -4.19
C GLU A 88 16.11 -4.13 -4.89
N ARG A 89 15.88 -5.34 -4.37
CA ARG A 89 14.80 -6.23 -4.85
C ARG A 89 13.42 -5.60 -4.70
N ARG A 90 13.20 -4.79 -3.66
CA ARG A 90 11.94 -4.06 -3.44
C ARG A 90 11.81 -2.94 -4.47
N LYS A 91 12.83 -2.10 -4.65
CA LYS A 91 12.84 -1.03 -5.67
C LYS A 91 12.53 -1.56 -7.06
N ARG A 92 13.11 -2.69 -7.47
CA ARG A 92 12.82 -3.34 -8.77
C ARG A 92 11.36 -3.76 -8.94
N ARG A 93 10.73 -4.29 -7.87
CA ARG A 93 9.32 -4.68 -7.88
C ARG A 93 8.38 -3.47 -7.95
N PHE A 94 8.69 -2.39 -7.23
CA PHE A 94 7.85 -1.19 -7.21
C PHE A 94 8.07 -0.27 -8.42
N GLY A 95 9.30 -0.18 -8.95
CA GLY A 95 9.65 0.65 -10.11
C GLY A 95 9.02 0.18 -11.43
N ARG A 96 8.63 -1.09 -11.55
CA ARG A 96 7.86 -1.58 -12.71
C ARG A 96 6.40 -1.12 -12.71
N ARG A 97 5.83 -0.82 -11.54
CA ARG A 97 4.41 -0.44 -11.40
C ARG A 97 4.15 1.05 -11.59
N ALA A 98 5.18 1.88 -11.43
CA ALA A 98 5.07 3.33 -11.58
C ALA A 98 4.98 3.78 -13.04
N ARG A 99 5.53 3.02 -14.00
CA ARG A 99 5.46 3.38 -15.43
C ARG A 99 4.09 3.12 -16.06
N SER A 100 3.36 2.10 -15.61
CA SER A 100 2.11 1.70 -16.27
C SER A 100 0.87 2.51 -15.88
N THR A 101 0.95 3.41 -14.88
CA THR A 101 -0.23 4.17 -14.42
C THR A 101 -0.27 5.61 -14.95
N THR A 102 0.87 6.23 -15.25
CA THR A 102 0.88 7.57 -15.85
C THR A 102 0.74 7.54 -17.37
N GLU A 103 1.23 6.51 -18.06
CA GLU A 103 1.08 6.43 -19.53
C GLU A 103 -0.32 5.98 -19.97
N SER A 104 -0.98 5.08 -19.24
CA SER A 104 -2.34 4.62 -19.58
C SER A 104 -3.43 5.68 -19.37
N PHE A 105 -3.20 6.72 -18.57
CA PHE A 105 -4.19 7.79 -18.37
C PHE A 105 -4.11 8.91 -19.41
N CYS A 106 -2.96 9.07 -20.08
CA CYS A 106 -2.77 10.11 -21.09
C CYS A 106 -3.00 9.65 -22.54
N ALA A 107 -3.12 8.35 -22.79
CA ALA A 107 -3.36 7.81 -24.13
C ALA A 107 -4.82 7.95 -24.62
N GLY A 108 -5.76 8.36 -23.76
CA GLY A 108 -7.19 8.47 -24.09
C GLY A 108 -7.81 9.87 -23.96
N LEU A 109 -7.02 10.91 -23.66
CA LEU A 109 -7.53 12.28 -23.48
C LEU A 109 -7.25 13.10 -24.73
N THR A 110 -8.31 13.61 -25.35
CA THR A 110 -8.25 14.58 -26.45
C THR A 110 -7.51 15.85 -25.99
N ALA A 111 -6.86 16.53 -26.95
CA ALA A 111 -6.01 17.70 -26.69
C ALA A 111 -6.70 18.83 -25.90
N GLU A 112 -8.04 18.90 -25.95
CA GLU A 112 -8.85 19.88 -25.20
C GLU A 112 -8.86 19.66 -23.69
N SER A 113 -8.74 18.41 -23.22
CA SER A 113 -8.77 18.08 -21.79
C SER A 113 -7.44 18.40 -21.08
N ARG A 114 -6.36 18.69 -21.83
CA ARG A 114 -5.05 19.03 -21.25
C ARG A 114 -4.98 20.46 -20.69
N ARG A 115 -5.82 21.40 -21.16
CA ARG A 115 -5.77 22.79 -20.69
C ARG A 115 -6.45 23.00 -19.34
N ILE A 116 -7.41 22.16 -18.95
CA ILE A 116 -8.17 22.36 -17.71
C ILE A 116 -7.35 21.95 -16.47
N PHE A 117 -6.45 20.98 -16.60
CA PHE A 117 -5.75 20.39 -15.45
C PHE A 117 -4.54 21.17 -14.94
N PHE A 118 -3.99 22.12 -15.70
CA PHE A 118 -2.76 22.83 -15.31
C PHE A 118 -3.00 24.21 -14.66
N SER A 119 -4.26 24.69 -14.66
CA SER A 119 -4.59 26.05 -14.20
C SER A 119 -4.83 26.16 -12.68
N ASP A 120 -5.10 25.05 -11.99
CA ASP A 120 -5.41 25.04 -10.55
C ASP A 120 -4.27 24.44 -9.70
N SER A 121 -3.06 24.97 -9.84
CA SER A 121 -2.05 24.84 -8.78
C SER A 121 -2.24 25.96 -7.76
N PRO A 122 -2.71 25.68 -6.53
CA PRO A 122 -2.73 26.69 -5.49
C PRO A 122 -1.28 27.04 -5.11
N ARG A 123 -0.90 28.31 -5.29
CA ARG A 123 0.30 28.88 -4.68
C ARG A 123 0.19 28.67 -3.17
N LYS A 124 1.05 27.82 -2.62
CA LYS A 124 1.31 27.83 -1.18
C LYS A 124 2.05 29.13 -0.87
N SER A 125 1.43 29.96 -0.04
CA SER A 125 2.07 31.08 0.66
C SER A 125 2.96 30.55 1.77
#